data_AF-A0A7X8I942-F1
#
_entry.id   AF-A0A7X8I942-F1
#
_cell.length_a   1.000
_cell.length_b   1.000
_cell.length_c   1.000
_cell.angle_alpha   90.00
_cell.angle_beta   90.00
_cell.angle_gamma   90.00
#
_symmetry.space_group_name_H-M   'P 1'
#
loop_
_entity.id
_entity.type
_entity.pdbx_description
1 polymer ?
#
loop_
_entity_poly.entity_id
_entity_poly.type
_entity_poly.pdbx_seq_one_letter_code
_entity_poly.pdbx_strand_id
1 'polypeptide(L)'
;MPLRKSFGIVEGMAALPNGDILVKDRPSGYAPGDPSIGLLKNARPVSVPEPGKQEKGLASNEQVETGKDDPAAGDSIEAELARLKKALKLRQEVTLLEEEGDLKGAVEKYRESLKYYEDPAVAPYAEGLEKIASIPPAADFKGQQAHAKLEPRPKPTVTPKEPLIVPEQEILAQPVTAQQKPPVKAVAPPLEDPRKKAEVLWNEAAALQQAFKYEEALELYKKGLEISPDEVVKDHANKLEAFIPKAKARAEQIWNEAAALQTAKKYQEALEKYRQGLGIYHNQKVEDHVGKLEIFIARQKL
;
A
#
# COMPACT_ATOMS: atom_id res chain seq x y z
N MET A 1 -35.09 16.24 0.17
CA MET A 1 -34.18 15.24 0.80
C MET A 1 -32.83 15.93 1.01
N PRO A 2 -32.38 16.23 2.23
CA PRO A 2 -31.07 16.84 2.43
C PRO A 2 -29.98 15.84 2.02
N LEU A 3 -29.04 16.28 1.18
CA LEU A 3 -27.91 15.46 0.73
C LEU A 3 -27.15 14.96 1.96
N ARG A 4 -27.10 13.64 2.16
CA ARG A 4 -26.20 13.04 3.14
C ARG A 4 -24.77 13.28 2.66
N LYS A 5 -24.07 14.21 3.30
CA LYS A 5 -22.66 14.48 3.04
C LYS A 5 -21.89 13.20 3.35
N SER A 6 -21.28 12.58 2.33
CA SER A 6 -20.49 11.37 2.48
C SER A 6 -19.15 11.76 3.11
N PHE A 7 -18.91 11.33 4.35
CA PHE A 7 -17.61 11.42 4.99
C PHE A 7 -16.71 10.28 4.52
N GLY A 8 -15.41 10.54 4.44
CA GLY A 8 -14.37 9.52 4.27
C GLY A 8 -14.19 8.66 5.52
N ILE A 9 -12.98 8.12 5.72
CA ILE A 9 -12.67 7.40 6.97
C ILE A 9 -12.54 8.47 8.07
N VAL A 10 -13.44 8.43 9.05
CA VAL A 10 -13.42 9.36 10.19
C VAL A 10 -12.19 9.04 11.05
N GLU A 11 -11.23 9.95 11.05
CA GLU A 11 -9.99 9.85 11.82
C GLU A 11 -10.16 10.47 13.21
N GLY A 12 -11.09 11.42 13.36
CA GLY A 12 -11.39 12.04 14.65
C GLY A 12 -12.70 12.83 14.66
N MET A 13 -13.33 12.92 15.82
CA MET A 13 -14.59 13.63 16.03
C MET A 13 -14.54 14.41 17.35
N ALA A 14 -14.85 15.71 17.30
CA ALA A 14 -14.87 16.59 18.46
C ALA A 14 -16.22 17.32 18.55
N ALA A 15 -16.84 17.28 19.73
CA ALA A 15 -18.05 18.03 20.02
C ALA A 15 -17.67 19.42 20.57
N LEU A 16 -18.21 20.46 19.95
CA LEU A 16 -18.02 21.83 20.41
C LEU A 16 -19.09 22.21 21.46
N PRO A 17 -18.80 23.15 22.38
CA PRO A 17 -19.72 23.56 23.44
C PRO A 17 -21.06 24.14 22.94
N ASN A 18 -21.09 24.59 21.69
CA ASN A 18 -22.26 25.15 21.02
C ASN A 18 -23.19 24.08 20.41
N GLY A 19 -22.88 22.78 20.53
CA GLY A 19 -23.68 21.69 19.97
C GLY A 19 -23.30 21.26 18.55
N ASP A 20 -22.26 21.87 17.99
CA ASP A 20 -21.69 21.48 16.69
C ASP A 20 -20.73 20.31 16.85
N ILE A 21 -20.55 19.54 15.77
CA ILE A 21 -19.58 18.44 15.72
C ILE A 21 -18.61 18.64 14.56
N LEU A 22 -17.32 18.68 14.89
CA LEU A 22 -16.23 18.60 13.94
C LEU A 22 -15.92 17.13 13.66
N VAL A 23 -15.88 16.77 12.37
CA VAL A 23 -15.49 15.45 11.88
C VAL A 23 -14.29 15.64 10.97
N LYS A 24 -13.15 15.07 11.36
CA LYS A 24 -11.96 15.00 10.51
C LYS A 24 -12.00 13.68 9.75
N ASP A 25 -12.02 13.74 8.44
CA ASP A 25 -12.00 12.58 7.57
C ASP A 25 -10.80 12.59 6.62
N ARG A 26 -10.20 11.41 6.43
CA ARG A 26 -9.16 11.20 5.41
C ARG A 26 -9.82 10.56 4.17
N PRO A 27 -9.36 10.89 2.95
CA PRO A 27 -9.70 10.09 1.78
C PRO A 27 -9.46 8.60 2.06
N SER A 28 -10.53 7.81 1.91
CA SER A 28 -10.37 6.36 1.72
C SER A 28 -9.53 6.18 0.45
N GLY A 29 -8.54 5.28 0.49
CA GLY A 29 -7.42 5.15 -0.47
C GLY A 29 -7.75 4.89 -1.96
N TYR A 30 -8.94 5.26 -2.43
CA TYR A 30 -9.42 5.16 -3.81
C TYR A 30 -9.82 6.51 -4.44
N ALA A 31 -9.60 7.64 -3.77
CA ALA A 31 -9.78 8.96 -4.37
C ALA A 31 -8.60 9.89 -4.03
N PRO A 32 -8.04 10.62 -5.00
CA PRO A 32 -7.15 11.74 -4.71
C PRO A 32 -8.03 12.86 -4.17
N GLY A 33 -8.12 12.99 -2.86
CA GLY A 33 -8.82 14.08 -2.19
C GLY A 33 -8.08 14.42 -0.92
N ASP A 34 -7.92 15.71 -0.62
CA ASP A 34 -7.22 16.14 0.59
C ASP A 34 -8.02 15.75 1.85
N PRO A 35 -7.33 15.50 3.00
CA PRO A 35 -8.02 15.31 4.27
C PRO A 35 -8.97 16.48 4.52
N SER A 36 -10.22 16.16 4.85
CA SER A 36 -11.30 17.13 4.98
C SER A 36 -11.69 17.27 6.45
N ILE A 37 -12.14 18.47 6.80
CA ILE A 37 -12.70 18.77 8.12
C ILE A 37 -14.13 19.25 7.89
N GLY A 38 -15.10 18.42 8.28
CA GLY A 38 -16.51 18.73 8.19
C GLY A 38 -17.06 19.29 9.51
N LEU A 39 -17.69 20.46 9.44
CA LEU A 39 -18.48 21.01 10.55
C LEU A 39 -19.96 20.62 10.37
N LEU A 40 -20.45 19.79 11.29
CA LEU A 40 -21.86 19.46 11.41
C LEU A 40 -22.51 20.39 12.43
N LYS A 41 -23.26 21.37 11.93
CA LYS A 41 -23.94 22.36 12.77
C LYS A 41 -25.14 21.74 13.50
N ASN A 42 -25.33 22.04 14.78
CA ASN A 42 -26.45 21.58 15.61
C ASN A 42 -26.64 20.05 15.66
N ALA A 43 -25.55 19.28 15.54
CA ALA A 43 -25.63 17.81 15.51
C ALA A 43 -25.88 17.18 16.89
N ARG A 44 -25.69 17.94 17.98
CA ARG A 44 -26.33 17.69 19.27
C ARG A 44 -27.21 18.88 19.63
N PRO A 45 -28.55 18.72 19.75
CA PRO A 45 -29.34 19.76 20.39
C PRO A 45 -28.83 19.88 21.82
N VAL A 46 -28.32 21.07 22.17
CA VAL A 46 -28.11 21.44 23.56
C VAL A 46 -29.46 21.28 24.24
N SER A 47 -29.66 20.21 25.02
CA SER A 47 -30.74 20.23 25.99
C SER A 47 -30.34 21.30 26.98
N VAL A 48 -30.96 22.47 26.86
CA VAL A 48 -30.87 23.52 27.86
C VAL A 48 -31.25 22.87 29.19
N PRO A 49 -30.30 22.68 30.14
CA PRO A 49 -30.70 22.33 31.48
C PRO A 49 -31.20 23.62 32.10
N GLU A 50 -32.42 23.58 32.65
CA GLU A 50 -32.92 24.63 33.51
C GLU A 50 -31.88 24.99 34.60
N PRO A 51 -31.76 26.27 34.99
CA PRO A 51 -30.76 26.72 35.93
C PRO A 51 -31.11 26.22 37.33
N GLY A 52 -30.34 25.28 37.85
CA GLY A 52 -30.47 24.91 39.26
C GLY A 52 -29.83 23.59 39.65
N LYS A 53 -28.49 23.56 39.73
CA LYS A 53 -27.69 22.96 40.82
C LYS A 53 -26.21 22.84 40.43
N GLN A 54 -25.41 23.73 41.02
CA GLN A 54 -24.02 23.46 41.43
C GLN A 54 -24.07 22.35 42.52
N GLU A 55 -23.10 21.47 42.77
CA GLU A 55 -21.65 21.53 42.65
C GLU A 55 -21.02 20.16 43.00
N LYS A 56 -19.67 20.10 42.95
CA LYS A 56 -18.69 19.03 43.29
C LYS A 56 -18.35 18.10 42.12
N GLY A 57 -17.16 18.15 41.51
CA GLY A 57 -15.85 18.58 42.00
C GLY A 57 -14.99 17.34 42.26
N LEU A 58 -14.27 16.88 41.26
CA LEU A 58 -13.06 16.06 41.46
C LEU A 58 -12.07 16.37 40.34
N ALA A 59 -11.06 17.15 40.72
CA ALA A 59 -9.87 17.41 39.92
C ALA A 59 -8.96 16.18 39.97
N SER A 60 -8.44 15.78 38.82
CA SER A 60 -7.15 15.11 38.69
C SER A 60 -6.44 15.69 37.46
N ASN A 61 -5.72 16.76 37.76
CA ASN A 61 -4.45 17.19 37.20
C ASN A 61 -3.83 16.31 36.08
N GLU A 62 -3.72 16.87 34.87
CA GLU A 62 -2.54 16.65 34.04
C GLU A 62 -2.22 17.97 33.33
N GLN A 63 -1.22 18.66 33.89
CA GLN A 63 -0.62 19.85 33.29
C GLN A 63 0.12 19.43 32.02
N VAL A 64 -0.30 19.97 30.88
CA VAL A 64 0.63 20.32 29.82
C VAL A 64 0.43 21.78 29.52
N GLU A 65 1.32 22.59 30.08
CA GLU A 65 1.53 23.97 29.68
C GLU A 65 1.96 24.02 28.22
N THR A 66 1.16 24.64 27.36
CA THR A 66 1.71 25.56 26.36
C THR A 66 0.85 26.81 26.36
N GLY A 67 1.45 27.89 26.84
CA GLY A 67 0.79 29.15 27.07
C GLY A 67 0.51 29.97 25.82
N LYS A 68 -0.31 30.98 26.09
CA LYS A 68 -0.64 32.19 25.33
C LYS A 68 -1.71 32.06 24.26
N ASP A 69 -2.94 32.26 24.74
CA ASP A 69 -3.96 33.08 24.09
C ASP A 69 -3.37 34.36 23.47
N ASP A 70 -3.63 34.55 22.16
CA ASP A 70 -3.95 35.86 21.57
C ASP A 70 -4.74 35.65 20.25
N PRO A 71 -5.62 36.60 19.85
CA PRO A 71 -6.74 36.35 18.95
C PRO A 71 -6.43 36.73 17.50
N ALA A 72 -5.99 35.79 16.67
CA ALA A 72 -5.85 35.99 15.23
C ALA A 72 -5.92 34.66 14.44
N ALA A 73 -7.07 33.98 14.47
CA ALA A 73 -7.24 32.64 13.88
C ALA A 73 -7.30 32.58 12.33
N GLY A 74 -6.95 33.68 11.64
CA GLY A 74 -6.85 33.73 10.16
C GLY A 74 -5.41 33.57 9.66
N ASP A 75 -4.45 34.23 10.31
CA ASP A 75 -3.05 34.26 9.86
C ASP A 75 -2.25 32.99 10.22
N SER A 76 -2.71 32.21 11.20
CA SER A 76 -2.02 30.99 11.66
C SER A 76 -2.08 29.83 10.66
N ILE A 77 -3.23 29.65 9.98
CA ILE A 77 -3.43 28.54 9.05
C ILE A 77 -2.61 28.75 7.77
N GLU A 78 -2.56 29.98 7.26
CA GLU A 78 -1.76 30.32 6.09
C GLU A 78 -0.25 30.22 6.38
N ALA A 79 0.17 30.61 7.58
CA ALA A 79 1.56 30.47 8.03
C ALA A 79 1.98 28.99 8.17
N GLU A 80 1.12 28.15 8.76
CA GLU A 80 1.35 26.70 8.84
C GLU A 80 1.39 26.04 7.46
N LEU A 81 0.47 26.41 6.58
CA LEU A 81 0.43 25.90 5.21
C LEU A 81 1.65 26.34 4.39
N ALA A 82 2.14 27.57 4.60
CA ALA A 82 3.39 28.03 4.01
C ALA A 82 4.60 27.26 4.55
N ARG A 83 4.62 26.96 5.86
CA ARG A 83 5.66 26.16 6.52
C ARG A 83 5.70 24.72 5.97
N LEU A 84 4.54 24.09 5.82
CA LEU A 84 4.42 22.74 5.24
C LEU A 84 4.79 22.70 3.76
N LYS A 85 4.36 23.69 2.97
CA LYS A 85 4.75 23.80 1.56
C LYS A 85 6.26 23.93 1.39
N LYS A 86 6.94 24.69 2.27
CA LYS A 86 8.40 24.81 2.28
C LYS A 86 9.07 23.47 2.60
N ALA A 87 8.60 22.76 3.63
CA ALA A 87 9.11 21.43 3.97
C ALA A 87 8.95 20.44 2.80
N LEU A 88 7.79 20.43 2.12
CA LEU A 88 7.54 19.55 0.98
C LEU A 88 8.47 19.85 -0.19
N LYS A 89 8.68 21.12 -0.54
CA LYS A 89 9.62 21.52 -1.61
C LYS A 89 11.03 21.03 -1.33
N LEU A 90 11.51 21.21 -0.09
CA LEU A 90 12.83 20.73 0.31
C LEU A 90 12.95 19.21 0.15
N ARG A 91 11.91 18.44 0.48
CA ARG A 91 11.90 16.98 0.28
C ARG A 91 11.93 16.57 -1.19
N GLN A 92 11.24 17.32 -2.06
CA GLN A 92 11.31 17.11 -3.51
C GLN A 92 12.71 17.40 -4.06
N GLU A 93 13.37 18.45 -3.57
CA GLU A 93 14.77 18.72 -3.92
C GLU A 93 15.69 17.59 -3.46
N VAL A 94 15.42 16.97 -2.30
CA VAL A 94 16.20 15.80 -1.89
C VAL A 94 16.05 14.64 -2.88
N THR A 95 14.83 14.31 -3.30
CA THR A 95 14.64 13.21 -4.26
C THR A 95 15.43 13.41 -5.56
N LEU A 96 15.57 14.66 -6.01
CA LEU A 96 16.39 15.00 -7.17
C LEU A 96 17.89 14.82 -6.87
N LEU A 97 18.36 15.26 -5.70
CA LEU A 97 19.77 15.09 -5.29
C LEU A 97 20.13 13.61 -5.08
N GLU A 98 19.19 12.78 -4.63
CA GLU A 98 19.36 11.33 -4.54
C GLU A 98 19.48 10.68 -5.93
N GLU A 99 18.68 11.13 -6.89
CA GLU A 99 18.76 10.70 -8.30
C GLU A 99 20.09 11.15 -8.95
N GLU A 100 20.60 12.31 -8.59
CA GLU A 100 21.91 12.83 -9.02
C GLU A 100 23.09 12.15 -8.31
N GLY A 101 22.82 11.39 -7.24
CA GLY A 101 23.83 10.71 -6.42
C GLY A 101 24.55 11.63 -5.42
N ASP A 102 24.11 12.88 -5.25
CA ASP A 102 24.61 13.78 -4.22
C ASP A 102 23.92 13.54 -2.88
N LEU A 103 24.35 12.46 -2.23
CA LEU A 103 23.84 12.06 -0.92
C LEU A 103 24.19 13.07 0.18
N LYS A 104 25.22 13.90 0.01
CA LYS A 104 25.60 14.93 0.99
C LYS A 104 24.65 16.11 0.93
N GLY A 105 24.38 16.62 -0.28
CA GLY A 105 23.38 17.65 -0.50
C GLY A 105 21.97 17.22 -0.05
N ALA A 106 21.61 15.96 -0.31
CA ALA A 106 20.35 15.35 0.13
C ALA A 106 20.16 15.41 1.66
N VAL A 107 21.19 15.07 2.44
CA VAL A 107 21.13 15.09 3.91
C VAL A 107 20.97 16.51 4.45
N GLU A 108 21.67 17.48 3.88
CA GLU A 108 21.56 18.90 4.29
C GLU A 108 20.15 19.44 4.07
N LYS A 109 19.55 19.15 2.91
CA LYS A 109 18.19 19.55 2.55
C LYS A 109 17.12 18.84 3.40
N TYR A 110 17.35 17.58 3.80
CA TYR A 110 16.48 16.91 4.77
C TYR A 110 16.55 17.55 6.16
N ARG A 111 17.75 17.86 6.65
CA ARG A 111 17.94 18.57 7.93
C ARG A 111 17.28 19.94 7.91
N GLU A 112 17.30 20.61 6.78
CA GLU A 112 16.59 21.88 6.59
C GLU A 112 15.07 21.69 6.61
N SER A 113 14.54 20.66 5.93
CA SER A 113 13.11 20.34 5.98
C SER A 113 12.60 20.07 7.40
N LEU A 114 13.40 19.42 8.24
CA LEU A 114 13.01 19.06 9.61
C LEU A 114 12.83 20.30 10.52
N LYS A 115 13.52 21.41 10.24
CA LYS A 115 13.31 22.69 10.96
C LYS A 115 11.91 23.27 10.69
N TYR A 116 11.39 23.04 9.48
CA TYR A 116 10.07 23.48 9.09
C TYR A 116 8.98 22.49 9.49
N TYR A 117 9.22 21.18 9.46
CA TYR A 117 8.23 20.23 9.94
C TYR A 117 8.91 18.94 10.39
N GLU A 118 8.76 18.64 11.67
CA GLU A 118 9.24 17.39 12.26
C GLU A 118 8.31 16.26 11.81
N ASP A 119 8.86 15.35 11.02
CA ASP A 119 8.16 14.17 10.55
C ASP A 119 8.89 12.93 11.05
N PRO A 120 8.23 12.10 11.89
CA PRO A 120 8.85 10.94 12.51
C PRO A 120 9.30 9.89 11.49
N ALA A 121 8.78 9.91 10.26
CA ALA A 121 9.23 9.00 9.20
C ALA A 121 10.48 9.50 8.46
N VAL A 122 10.73 10.82 8.45
CA VAL A 122 11.82 11.43 7.68
C VAL A 122 13.13 11.49 8.46
N ALA A 123 13.07 11.63 9.78
CA ALA A 123 14.23 11.60 10.65
C ALA A 123 15.10 10.32 10.47
N PRO A 124 14.55 9.09 10.56
CA PRO A 124 15.36 7.88 10.38
C PRO A 124 15.89 7.72 8.95
N TYR A 125 15.19 8.25 7.95
CA TYR A 125 15.62 8.23 6.56
C TYR A 125 16.84 9.14 6.32
N ALA A 126 16.80 10.36 6.85
CA ALA A 126 17.91 11.31 6.78
C ALA A 126 19.16 10.79 7.50
N GLU A 127 19.00 10.14 8.66
CA GLU A 127 20.09 9.46 9.36
C GLU A 127 20.69 8.30 8.55
N GLY A 128 19.85 7.56 7.83
CA GLY A 128 20.29 6.50 6.91
C GLY A 128 21.17 7.05 5.79
N LEU A 129 20.73 8.14 5.15
CA LEU A 129 21.49 8.82 4.10
C LEU A 129 22.81 9.41 4.62
N GLU A 130 22.84 9.97 5.83
CA GLU A 130 24.05 10.48 6.45
C GLU A 130 25.10 9.38 6.69
N LYS A 131 24.66 8.20 7.11
CA LYS A 131 25.53 7.02 7.25
C LYS A 131 26.10 6.62 5.90
N ILE A 132 25.30 6.64 4.84
CA ILE A 132 25.75 6.30 3.48
C ILE A 132 26.72 7.37 2.95
N ALA A 133 26.44 8.65 3.17
CA ALA A 133 27.27 9.78 2.74
C ALA A 133 28.59 9.92 3.52
N SER A 134 28.65 9.37 4.74
CA SER A 134 29.86 9.32 5.57
C SER A 134 30.82 8.19 5.18
N ILE A 135 30.35 7.23 4.38
CA ILE A 135 31.22 6.19 3.80
C ILE A 135 31.99 6.85 2.64
N PRO A 136 33.33 6.93 2.70
CA PRO A 136 34.10 7.51 1.60
C PRO A 136 33.90 6.69 0.32
N PRO A 137 33.82 7.32 -0.87
CA PRO A 137 33.74 6.58 -2.12
C PRO A 137 34.99 5.72 -2.25
N ALA A 138 34.82 4.40 -2.16
CA ALA A 138 35.90 3.46 -2.42
C ALA A 138 36.35 3.64 -3.87
N ALA A 139 37.54 4.18 -4.07
CA ALA A 139 38.24 4.07 -5.34
C ALA A 139 38.53 2.58 -5.62
N ASP A 140 38.27 2.19 -6.86
CA ASP A 140 38.62 0.92 -7.52
C ASP A 140 37.78 -0.34 -7.23
N PHE A 141 36.49 -0.27 -7.58
CA PHE A 141 35.79 -1.43 -8.18
C PHE A 141 35.18 -1.03 -9.52
N LYS A 142 36.02 -0.87 -10.55
CA LYS A 142 35.54 -0.72 -11.93
C LYS A 142 35.37 -2.10 -12.55
N GLY A 143 34.12 -2.58 -12.58
CA GLY A 143 33.77 -3.75 -13.38
C GLY A 143 32.53 -4.50 -12.96
N GLN A 144 31.36 -3.84 -12.98
CA GLN A 144 30.10 -4.44 -13.44
C GLN A 144 29.00 -3.38 -13.51
N GLN A 145 28.87 -2.74 -14.67
CA GLN A 145 27.52 -2.55 -15.18
C GLN A 145 27.02 -3.92 -15.63
N ALA A 146 25.91 -4.38 -15.08
CA ALA A 146 25.10 -5.39 -15.70
C ALA A 146 23.63 -4.99 -15.56
N HIS A 147 23.11 -4.44 -16.65
CA HIS A 147 21.75 -4.76 -17.07
C HIS A 147 21.59 -6.29 -17.01
N ALA A 148 20.64 -6.80 -16.22
CA ALA A 148 20.15 -8.17 -16.36
C ALA A 148 18.63 -8.15 -16.28
N LYS A 149 18.07 -8.02 -17.48
CA LYS A 149 16.68 -8.22 -17.88
C LYS A 149 16.28 -9.69 -17.71
N LEU A 150 14.98 -9.90 -17.52
CA LEU A 150 14.19 -11.14 -17.62
C LEU A 150 14.78 -12.32 -18.46
N GLU A 151 14.67 -13.52 -17.85
CA GLU A 151 14.56 -14.92 -18.39
C GLU A 151 15.82 -15.75 -18.76
N PRO A 152 15.76 -17.10 -18.87
CA PRO A 152 14.99 -18.15 -18.15
C PRO A 152 15.90 -19.29 -17.61
N ARG A 153 15.38 -20.16 -16.72
CA ARG A 153 16.08 -21.36 -16.20
C ARG A 153 16.34 -22.42 -17.30
N PRO A 154 17.52 -23.08 -17.30
CA PRO A 154 17.61 -24.48 -17.68
C PRO A 154 18.21 -25.37 -16.57
N LYS A 155 17.75 -26.62 -16.61
CA LYS A 155 17.97 -27.75 -15.69
C LYS A 155 19.45 -28.06 -15.42
N PRO A 156 19.85 -28.54 -14.22
CA PRO A 156 21.11 -29.25 -14.09
C PRO A 156 20.91 -30.71 -14.53
N THR A 157 21.40 -31.00 -15.74
CA THR A 157 21.60 -32.34 -16.27
C THR A 157 22.80 -32.99 -15.57
N VAL A 158 22.50 -34.13 -14.96
CA VAL A 158 23.37 -35.25 -14.58
C VAL A 158 24.58 -35.39 -15.51
N THR A 159 25.77 -35.56 -14.95
CA THR A 159 26.76 -36.45 -15.58
C THR A 159 27.49 -37.31 -14.54
N PRO A 160 27.79 -38.56 -14.90
CA PRO A 160 27.83 -39.67 -13.95
C PRO A 160 29.23 -40.27 -13.80
N LYS A 161 29.55 -40.81 -12.61
CA LYS A 161 30.49 -41.92 -12.45
C LYS A 161 30.06 -42.79 -11.27
N GLU A 162 29.23 -43.78 -11.58
CA GLU A 162 29.30 -45.10 -10.94
C GLU A 162 30.59 -45.82 -11.41
N PRO A 163 31.06 -46.92 -10.76
CA PRO A 163 30.23 -47.92 -10.09
C PRO A 163 30.69 -48.41 -8.70
N LEU A 164 29.70 -48.99 -8.01
CA LEU A 164 29.73 -50.17 -7.13
C LEU A 164 30.90 -50.34 -6.14
N ILE A 165 30.55 -50.54 -4.87
CA ILE A 165 30.68 -51.82 -4.12
C ILE A 165 30.31 -51.54 -2.65
N VAL A 166 29.27 -52.20 -2.15
CA VAL A 166 29.02 -52.48 -0.72
C VAL A 166 29.87 -53.70 -0.35
N PRO A 167 30.37 -53.87 0.89
CA PRO A 167 29.48 -54.41 1.93
C PRO A 167 29.75 -53.91 3.38
N GLU A 168 28.66 -53.83 4.15
CA GLU A 168 28.43 -54.47 5.46
C GLU A 168 29.65 -54.84 6.32
N GLN A 169 29.72 -54.37 7.58
CA GLN A 169 29.96 -55.18 8.81
C GLN A 169 29.88 -54.31 10.09
N GLU A 170 28.79 -54.53 10.81
CA GLU A 170 28.65 -54.68 12.27
C GLU A 170 29.94 -54.59 13.13
N ILE A 171 30.01 -53.60 14.02
CA ILE A 171 30.72 -53.76 15.31
C ILE A 171 29.84 -53.22 16.43
N LEU A 172 29.46 -54.17 17.28
CA LEU A 172 28.70 -54.09 18.50
C LEU A 172 29.54 -53.46 19.65
N ALA A 173 28.86 -52.72 20.53
CA ALA A 173 29.14 -52.56 21.96
C ALA A 173 30.32 -51.66 22.41
N GLN A 174 30.03 -50.54 23.09
CA GLN A 174 29.92 -50.46 24.56
C GLN A 174 29.70 -49.01 25.06
N PRO A 175 29.11 -48.83 26.26
CA PRO A 175 28.61 -47.56 26.77
C PRO A 175 29.67 -46.83 27.62
N VAL A 176 29.72 -45.50 27.53
CA VAL A 176 30.44 -44.69 28.52
C VAL A 176 29.61 -43.47 28.92
N THR A 177 29.34 -43.43 30.20
CA THR A 177 28.51 -42.49 30.94
C THR A 177 29.20 -41.15 31.17
N ALA A 178 28.36 -40.12 31.23
CA ALA A 178 28.49 -38.88 32.00
C ALA A 178 29.62 -37.89 31.64
N GLN A 179 29.23 -36.78 31.02
CA GLN A 179 29.41 -35.44 31.60
C GLN A 179 28.58 -34.37 30.88
N GLN A 180 27.97 -33.50 31.69
CA GLN A 180 26.97 -32.50 31.33
C GLN A 180 27.55 -31.34 30.49
N LYS A 181 26.81 -30.93 29.46
CA LYS A 181 26.84 -29.59 28.83
C LYS A 181 25.40 -29.23 28.41
N PRO A 182 24.82 -28.08 28.76
CA PRO A 182 23.74 -27.49 27.97
C PRO A 182 24.36 -26.58 26.88
N PRO A 183 23.61 -26.02 25.93
CA PRO A 183 22.49 -26.55 25.14
C PRO A 183 22.72 -26.25 23.64
N VAL A 184 22.66 -27.22 22.70
CA VAL A 184 22.59 -26.84 21.26
C VAL A 184 22.05 -27.96 20.36
N LYS A 185 21.05 -27.56 19.56
CA LYS A 185 20.63 -28.10 18.26
C LYS A 185 19.83 -29.41 18.23
N ALA A 186 18.52 -29.26 18.04
CA ALA A 186 17.84 -29.97 16.97
C ALA A 186 17.72 -29.01 15.78
N VAL A 187 18.70 -29.04 14.87
CA VAL A 187 18.54 -28.44 13.54
C VAL A 187 17.61 -29.38 12.79
N ALA A 188 16.32 -29.05 12.79
CA ALA A 188 15.41 -29.49 11.76
C ALA A 188 15.96 -29.04 10.38
N PRO A 189 15.72 -29.78 9.28
CA PRO A 189 16.08 -29.31 7.94
C PRO A 189 15.49 -27.92 7.68
N PRO A 190 16.00 -27.11 6.71
CA PRO A 190 15.46 -25.77 6.45
C PRO A 190 13.99 -25.90 6.09
N LEU A 191 13.11 -25.66 7.05
CA LEU A 191 11.67 -25.57 6.86
C LEU A 191 11.51 -24.39 5.92
N GLU A 192 11.07 -24.63 4.68
CA GLU A 192 10.63 -23.54 3.82
C GLU A 192 9.58 -22.75 4.60
N ASP A 193 9.92 -21.51 4.93
CA ASP A 193 9.12 -20.68 5.81
C ASP A 193 7.71 -20.54 5.21
N PRO A 194 6.64 -21.04 5.87
CA PRO A 194 5.28 -20.97 5.33
C PRO A 194 4.88 -19.53 5.00
N ARG A 195 5.43 -18.56 5.72
CA ARG A 195 5.26 -17.13 5.42
C ARG A 195 5.81 -16.75 4.04
N LYS A 196 7.00 -17.22 3.67
CA LYS A 196 7.58 -16.94 2.34
C LYS A 196 6.73 -17.53 1.22
N LYS A 197 6.12 -18.70 1.44
CA LYS A 197 5.17 -19.29 0.49
C LYS A 197 3.92 -18.43 0.32
N ALA A 198 3.38 -17.92 1.42
CA ALA A 198 2.25 -17.00 1.40
C ALA A 198 2.58 -15.67 0.69
N GLU A 199 3.77 -15.11 0.93
CA GLU A 199 4.24 -13.88 0.27
C GLU A 199 4.34 -14.02 -1.24
N VAL A 200 4.79 -15.18 -1.74
CA VAL A 200 4.81 -15.46 -3.19
C VAL A 200 3.40 -15.40 -3.77
N LEU A 201 2.42 -16.03 -3.09
CA LEU A 201 1.02 -16.00 -3.53
C LEU A 201 0.42 -14.59 -3.49
N TRP A 202 0.76 -13.79 -2.47
CA TRP A 202 0.29 -12.40 -2.37
C TRP A 202 0.89 -11.48 -3.43
N ASN A 203 2.15 -11.71 -3.79
CA ASN A 203 2.80 -10.99 -4.89
C ASN A 203 2.19 -11.35 -6.25
N GLU A 204 1.88 -12.63 -6.47
CA GLU A 204 1.17 -13.09 -7.66
C GLU A 204 -0.26 -12.51 -7.72
N ALA A 205 -0.96 -12.50 -6.58
CA ALA A 205 -2.27 -11.86 -6.45
C ALA A 205 -2.21 -10.36 -6.78
N ALA A 206 -1.19 -9.65 -6.30
CA ALA A 206 -0.98 -8.24 -6.61
C ALA A 206 -0.77 -8.01 -8.10
N ALA A 207 -0.01 -8.88 -8.78
CA ALA A 207 0.17 -8.82 -10.23
C ALA A 207 -1.14 -9.03 -10.99
N LEU A 208 -1.97 -9.99 -10.56
CA LEU A 208 -3.31 -10.21 -11.15
C LEU A 208 -4.25 -9.04 -10.90
N GLN A 209 -4.17 -8.39 -9.74
CA GLN A 209 -4.94 -7.18 -9.45
C GLN A 209 -4.56 -6.02 -10.38
N GLN A 210 -3.27 -5.85 -10.67
CA GLN A 210 -2.79 -4.87 -11.66
C GLN A 210 -3.24 -5.21 -13.09
N ALA A 211 -3.44 -6.49 -13.38
CA ALA A 211 -4.01 -6.96 -14.65
C ALA A 211 -5.55 -6.90 -14.69
N PHE A 212 -6.21 -6.27 -13.72
CA PHE A 212 -7.68 -6.18 -13.59
C PHE A 212 -8.39 -7.54 -13.44
N LYS A 213 -7.63 -8.60 -13.11
CA LYS A 213 -8.11 -9.97 -12.87
C LYS A 213 -8.42 -10.18 -11.38
N TYR A 214 -9.40 -9.43 -10.90
CA TYR A 214 -9.67 -9.33 -9.47
C TYR A 214 -10.16 -10.63 -8.81
N GLU A 215 -10.91 -11.45 -9.54
CA GLU A 215 -11.40 -12.75 -9.01
C GLU A 215 -10.23 -13.70 -8.76
N GLU A 216 -9.33 -13.87 -9.73
CA GLU A 216 -8.14 -14.71 -9.59
C GLU A 216 -7.20 -14.17 -8.50
N ALA A 217 -7.04 -12.84 -8.43
CA ALA A 217 -6.26 -12.19 -7.37
C ALA A 217 -6.83 -12.49 -5.97
N LEU A 218 -8.15 -12.41 -5.80
CA LEU A 218 -8.80 -12.68 -4.52
C LEU A 218 -8.60 -14.13 -4.07
N GLU A 219 -8.67 -15.10 -5.00
CA GLU A 219 -8.41 -16.50 -4.69
C GLU A 219 -6.97 -16.72 -4.20
N LEU A 220 -5.99 -16.09 -4.83
CA LEU A 220 -4.59 -16.20 -4.41
C LEU A 220 -4.33 -15.52 -3.05
N TYR A 221 -4.95 -14.37 -2.79
CA TYR A 221 -4.89 -13.75 -1.46
C TYR A 221 -5.45 -14.67 -0.38
N LYS A 222 -6.61 -15.30 -0.63
CA LYS A 222 -7.23 -16.27 0.29
C LYS A 222 -6.33 -17.49 0.51
N LYS A 223 -5.77 -18.09 -0.55
CA LYS A 223 -4.83 -19.22 -0.45
C LYS A 223 -3.58 -18.86 0.36
N GLY A 224 -3.01 -17.66 0.16
CA GLY A 224 -1.87 -17.22 0.96
C GLY A 224 -2.21 -17.02 2.44
N LEU A 225 -3.42 -16.52 2.74
CA LEU A 225 -3.92 -16.35 4.11
C LEU A 225 -4.19 -17.69 4.82
N GLU A 226 -4.53 -18.75 4.08
CA GLU A 226 -4.65 -20.12 4.63
C GLU A 226 -3.30 -20.68 5.07
N ILE A 227 -2.22 -20.32 4.37
CA ILE A 227 -0.86 -20.75 4.70
C ILE A 227 -0.28 -19.93 5.85
N SER A 228 -0.44 -18.60 5.79
CA SER A 228 0.04 -17.68 6.81
C SER A 228 -1.02 -16.59 7.04
N PRO A 229 -1.71 -16.60 8.20
CA PRO A 229 -2.65 -15.54 8.53
C PRO A 229 -1.92 -14.20 8.67
N ASP A 230 -2.39 -13.20 7.93
CA ASP A 230 -1.91 -11.81 8.01
C ASP A 230 -3.11 -10.86 8.00
N GLU A 231 -3.19 -9.97 8.98
CA GLU A 231 -4.33 -9.07 9.16
C GLU A 231 -4.41 -8.01 8.05
N VAL A 232 -3.26 -7.50 7.60
CA VAL A 232 -3.18 -6.48 6.55
C VAL A 232 -3.63 -7.05 5.22
N VAL A 233 -3.16 -8.25 4.88
CA VAL A 233 -3.53 -8.93 3.64
C VAL A 233 -5.00 -9.36 3.67
N LYS A 234 -5.51 -9.79 4.83
CA LYS A 234 -6.92 -10.13 5.02
C LYS A 234 -7.82 -8.91 4.80
N ASP A 235 -7.48 -7.76 5.40
CA ASP A 235 -8.22 -6.52 5.18
C ASP A 235 -8.18 -6.07 3.72
N HIS A 236 -7.04 -6.24 3.05
CA HIS A 236 -6.91 -5.97 1.63
C HIS A 236 -7.81 -6.88 0.79
N ALA A 237 -7.80 -8.18 1.06
CA ALA A 237 -8.65 -9.17 0.39
C ALA A 237 -10.14 -8.86 0.59
N ASN A 238 -10.57 -8.48 1.80
CA ASN A 238 -11.95 -8.09 2.08
C ASN A 238 -12.37 -6.83 1.30
N LYS A 239 -11.48 -5.83 1.22
CA LYS A 239 -11.72 -4.61 0.41
C LYS A 239 -11.82 -4.95 -1.07
N LEU A 240 -10.94 -5.83 -1.56
CA LEU A 240 -10.98 -6.30 -2.95
C LEU A 240 -12.28 -7.04 -3.24
N GLU A 241 -12.72 -7.94 -2.36
CA GLU A 241 -13.99 -8.67 -2.48
C GLU A 241 -15.20 -7.72 -2.56
N ALA A 242 -15.22 -6.65 -1.75
CA ALA A 242 -16.26 -5.63 -1.81
C ALA A 242 -16.17 -4.72 -3.06
N PHE A 243 -15.00 -4.62 -3.69
CA PHE A 243 -14.76 -3.80 -4.88
C PHE A 243 -15.14 -4.53 -6.17
N ILE A 244 -14.87 -5.84 -6.28
CA ILE A 244 -15.18 -6.69 -7.45
C ILE A 244 -16.58 -6.45 -8.03
N PRO A 245 -17.69 -6.54 -7.26
CA PRO A 245 -19.02 -6.36 -7.83
C PRO A 245 -19.26 -4.94 -8.36
N LYS A 246 -18.64 -3.92 -7.74
CA LYS A 246 -18.75 -2.52 -8.21
C LYS A 246 -17.98 -2.32 -9.51
N ALA A 247 -16.77 -2.86 -9.60
CA ALA A 247 -15.95 -2.81 -10.82
C ALA A 247 -16.64 -3.53 -11.98
N LYS A 248 -17.17 -4.73 -11.71
CA LYS A 248 -17.93 -5.53 -12.68
C LYS A 248 -19.17 -4.79 -13.18
N ALA A 249 -20.01 -4.26 -12.29
CA ALA A 249 -21.21 -3.53 -12.67
C ALA A 249 -20.89 -2.30 -13.55
N ARG A 250 -19.81 -1.56 -13.22
CA ARG A 250 -19.35 -0.42 -14.02
C ARG A 250 -18.86 -0.85 -15.40
N ALA A 251 -18.09 -1.94 -15.48
CA ALA A 251 -17.63 -2.49 -16.75
C ALA A 251 -18.80 -2.99 -17.61
N GLU A 252 -19.79 -3.67 -17.02
CA GLU A 252 -21.00 -4.12 -17.70
C GLU A 252 -21.81 -2.96 -18.29
N GLN A 253 -21.94 -1.83 -17.56
CA GLN A 253 -22.59 -0.64 -18.12
C GLN A 253 -21.88 -0.13 -19.37
N ILE A 254 -20.54 -0.05 -19.33
CA ILE A 254 -19.74 0.39 -20.48
C ILE A 254 -19.86 -0.59 -21.65
N TRP A 255 -19.87 -1.90 -21.39
CA TRP A 255 -20.05 -2.91 -22.42
C TRP A 255 -21.45 -2.90 -23.03
N ASN A 256 -22.48 -2.59 -22.26
CA ASN A 256 -23.83 -2.41 -22.77
C ASN A 256 -23.91 -1.18 -23.70
N GLU A 257 -23.26 -0.07 -23.34
CA GLU A 257 -23.11 1.08 -24.23
C GLU A 257 -22.35 0.72 -25.51
N ALA A 258 -21.26 -0.05 -25.39
CA ALA A 258 -20.49 -0.54 -26.52
C ALA A 258 -21.33 -1.42 -27.46
N ALA A 259 -22.16 -2.31 -26.89
CA ALA A 259 -23.08 -3.15 -27.64
C ALA A 259 -24.13 -2.31 -28.38
N ALA A 260 -24.68 -1.28 -27.74
CA ALA A 260 -25.60 -0.35 -28.39
C ALA A 260 -24.95 0.38 -29.58
N LEU A 261 -23.71 0.87 -29.41
CA LEU A 261 -22.92 1.48 -30.49
C LEU A 261 -22.65 0.50 -31.64
N GLN A 262 -22.36 -0.77 -31.31
CA GLN A 262 -22.16 -1.82 -32.30
C GLN A 262 -23.44 -2.10 -33.10
N THR A 263 -24.61 -2.15 -32.45
CA THR A 263 -25.90 -2.28 -33.16
C THR A 263 -26.22 -1.08 -34.04
N ALA A 264 -25.76 0.12 -33.64
CA ALA A 264 -25.82 1.33 -34.45
C ALA A 264 -24.77 1.38 -35.58
N LYS A 265 -24.01 0.29 -35.81
CA LYS A 265 -22.92 0.17 -36.80
C LYS A 265 -21.75 1.13 -36.56
N LYS A 266 -21.66 1.72 -35.37
CA LYS A 266 -20.55 2.58 -34.93
C LYS A 266 -19.43 1.72 -34.34
N TYR A 267 -18.82 0.89 -35.17
CA TYR A 267 -17.91 -0.16 -34.71
C TYR A 267 -16.63 0.36 -34.06
N GLN A 268 -16.10 1.49 -34.52
CA GLN A 268 -14.91 2.10 -33.90
C GLN A 268 -15.20 2.62 -32.49
N GLU A 269 -16.30 3.38 -32.32
CA GLU A 269 -16.74 3.89 -31.01
C GLU A 269 -17.06 2.71 -30.05
N ALA A 270 -17.71 1.66 -30.56
CA ALA A 270 -18.00 0.45 -29.78
C ALA A 270 -16.72 -0.23 -29.28
N LEU A 271 -15.72 -0.37 -30.13
CA LEU A 271 -14.44 -1.01 -29.79
C LEU A 271 -13.69 -0.23 -28.70
N GLU A 272 -13.64 1.09 -28.79
CA GLU A 272 -13.05 1.93 -27.74
C GLU A 272 -13.76 1.74 -26.40
N LYS A 273 -15.09 1.72 -26.39
CA LYS A 273 -15.88 1.46 -25.19
C LYS A 273 -15.65 0.07 -24.62
N TYR A 274 -15.61 -0.98 -25.43
CA TYR A 274 -15.29 -2.32 -24.93
C TYR A 274 -13.92 -2.38 -24.26
N ARG A 275 -12.90 -1.78 -24.88
CA ARG A 275 -11.55 -1.67 -24.29
C ARG A 275 -11.55 -0.87 -23.00
N GLN A 276 -12.32 0.22 -22.93
CA GLN A 276 -12.49 1.01 -21.71
C GLN A 276 -13.05 0.15 -20.57
N GLY A 277 -14.08 -0.68 -20.84
CA GLY A 277 -14.63 -1.57 -19.83
C GLY A 277 -13.64 -2.68 -19.42
N LEU A 278 -12.86 -3.22 -20.35
CA LEU A 278 -11.79 -4.19 -20.06
C LEU A 278 -10.67 -3.60 -19.19
N GLY A 279 -10.39 -2.30 -19.33
CA GLY A 279 -9.48 -1.56 -18.45
C GLY A 279 -10.05 -1.26 -17.05
N ILE A 280 -11.29 -1.65 -16.77
CA ILE A 280 -11.89 -1.59 -15.43
C ILE A 280 -12.02 -2.99 -14.86
N TYR A 281 -12.46 -3.96 -15.65
CA TYR A 281 -12.65 -5.34 -15.24
C TYR A 281 -12.27 -6.28 -16.39
N HIS A 282 -11.30 -7.15 -16.16
CA HIS A 282 -10.91 -8.12 -17.18
C HIS A 282 -12.02 -9.15 -17.39
N ASN A 283 -12.39 -9.40 -18.64
CA ASN A 283 -13.34 -10.46 -19.00
C ASN A 283 -12.96 -11.06 -20.35
N GLN A 284 -12.54 -12.33 -20.32
CA GLN A 284 -12.10 -13.07 -21.50
C GLN A 284 -13.14 -13.06 -22.63
N LYS A 285 -14.43 -13.21 -22.32
CA LYS A 285 -15.48 -13.25 -23.36
C LYS A 285 -15.60 -11.92 -24.11
N VAL A 286 -15.41 -10.81 -23.40
CA VAL A 286 -15.46 -9.47 -23.99
C VAL A 286 -14.19 -9.21 -24.80
N GLU A 287 -13.03 -9.64 -24.32
CA GLU A 287 -11.77 -9.56 -25.05
C GLU A 287 -11.84 -10.35 -26.38
N ASP A 288 -12.33 -11.58 -26.35
CA ASP A 288 -12.54 -12.39 -27.55
C ASP A 288 -13.50 -11.71 -28.54
N HIS A 289 -14.54 -11.05 -28.02
CA HIS A 289 -15.48 -10.29 -28.83
C HIS A 289 -14.84 -9.05 -29.47
N VAL A 290 -14.02 -8.32 -28.71
CA VAL A 290 -13.23 -7.19 -29.23
C VAL A 290 -12.32 -7.65 -30.37
N GLY A 291 -11.63 -8.78 -30.22
CA GLY A 291 -10.80 -9.34 -31.29
C GLY A 291 -11.59 -9.67 -32.57
N LYS A 292 -12.79 -10.24 -32.44
CA LYS A 292 -13.68 -10.47 -33.60
C LYS A 292 -14.14 -9.17 -34.24
N LEU A 293 -14.47 -8.17 -33.43
CA LEU A 293 -14.91 -6.85 -33.90
C LEU A 293 -13.79 -6.11 -34.62
N GLU A 294 -12.55 -6.20 -34.14
CA GLU A 294 -11.35 -5.66 -34.78
C GLU A 294 -11.15 -6.24 -36.19
N ILE A 295 -11.21 -7.57 -36.31
CA ILE A 295 -11.10 -8.26 -37.59
C ILE A 295 -12.22 -7.82 -38.54
N PHE A 296 -13.45 -7.68 -38.03
CA PHE A 296 -14.59 -7.22 -38.82
C PHE A 296 -14.39 -5.80 -39.35
N ILE A 297 -13.95 -4.86 -38.50
CA ILE A 297 -13.66 -3.48 -38.89
C ILE A 297 -12.54 -3.43 -39.94
N ALA A 298 -11.48 -4.22 -39.75
CA ALA A 298 -10.37 -4.28 -40.69
C ALA A 298 -10.82 -4.78 -42.08
N ARG A 299 -11.71 -5.77 -42.13
CA ARG A 299 -12.27 -6.29 -43.38
C ARG A 299 -13.22 -5.32 -44.08
N GLN A 300 -13.93 -4.46 -43.36
CA GLN A 300 -14.82 -3.45 -43.97
C GLN A 300 -14.06 -2.25 -44.58
N LYS A 301 -12.78 -2.06 -44.22
CA LYS A 301 -11.95 -0.97 -44.73
C LYS A 301 -11.17 -1.34 -46.02
N LEU A 302 -11.26 -2.60 -46.44
CA LEU A 302 -10.74 -3.14 -47.70
C LEU A 302 -11.82 -3.08 -48.78
#